data_AF-A0A920DYZ4-F1
#
_entry.id   AF-A0A920DYZ4-F1
#
_cell.length_a   1.000
_cell.length_b   1.000
_cell.length_c   1.000
_cell.angle_alpha   90.00
_cell.angle_beta   90.00
_cell.angle_gamma   90.00
#
_symmetry.space_group_name_H-M   'P 1'
#
loop_
_entity.id
_entity.type
_entity.pdbx_description
1 polymer ?
#
loop_
_entity_poly.entity_id
_entity_poly.type
_entity_poly.pdbx_seq_one_letter_code
_entity_poly.pdbx_strand_id
1 'polypeptide(L)' 'MNRLVFATHNANKVKEVRELLSSSFEILSLDDIGFNDDIIEDKPTIIENSIKS' A
#
# COMPACT_ATOMS: atom_id res chain seq x y z
N MET A 1 -19.21 0.86 -3.00
CA MET A 1 -17.92 1.52 -2.72
C MET A 1 -16.86 0.43 -2.75
N ASN A 2 -15.86 0.52 -3.61
CA ASN A 2 -14.81 -0.51 -3.71
C ASN A 2 -13.63 -0.09 -2.83
N ARG A 3 -13.12 -1.05 -2.05
CA ARG A 3 -11.95 -0.87 -1.18
C ARG A 3 -10.71 -1.41 -1.88
N LEU A 4 -9.63 -0.64 -1.90
CA LEU A 4 -8.35 -1.02 -2.46
C LEU A 4 -7.30 -0.95 -1.35
N VAL A 5 -6.64 -2.07 -1.06
CA VAL A 5 -5.51 -2.09 -0.14
C VAL A 5 -4.27 -1.64 -0.91
N PHE A 6 -3.59 -0.63 -0.40
CA PHE A 6 -2.31 -0.16 -0.87
C PHE A 6 -1.23 -0.67 0.09
N ALA A 7 -0.46 -1.67 -0.35
CA ALA A 7 0.48 -2.44 0.45
C ALA A 7 1.73 -1.63 0.85
N THR A 8 1.56 -0.60 1.68
CA THR A 8 2.65 0.20 2.24
C THR A 8 2.32 0.73 3.63
N HIS A 9 3.34 0.84 4.47
CA HIS A 9 3.32 1.55 5.77
C HIS A 9 3.71 3.03 5.63
N ASN A 10 4.02 3.52 4.43
CA ASN A 10 4.43 4.90 4.24
C ASN A 10 3.19 5.82 4.17
N ALA A 11 2.90 6.50 5.28
CA ALA A 11 1.77 7.42 5.40
C ALA A 11 1.75 8.54 4.33
N ASN A 12 2.90 9.02 3.87
CA ASN A 12 2.96 10.04 2.81
C ASN A 12 2.48 9.47 1.47
N LYS A 13 2.94 8.25 1.09
CA LYS A 13 2.47 7.58 -0.13
C LYS A 13 0.97 7.29 -0.07
N VAL A 14 0.48 6.84 1.10
CA VAL A 14 -0.96 6.58 1.31
C VAL A 14 -1.77 7.87 1.11
N LYS A 15 -1.31 9.00 1.66
CA LYS A 15 -1.97 10.29 1.50
C LYS A 15 -2.06 10.71 0.03
N GLU A 16 -0.95 10.64 -0.70
CA GLU A 16 -0.89 10.98 -2.13
C GLU A 16 -1.87 10.13 -2.97
N VAL A 17 -1.90 8.81 -2.74
CA VAL A 17 -2.77 7.89 -3.48
C VAL A 17 -4.25 8.07 -3.10
N ARG A 18 -4.54 8.35 -1.82
CA ARG A 18 -5.90 8.71 -1.37
C ARG A 18 -6.40 9.94 -2.09
N GLU A 19 -5.60 11.00 -2.17
CA GLU A 19 -5.97 12.22 -2.88
C GLU A 19 -6.24 11.93 -4.37
N LEU A 20 -5.37 11.15 -5.01
CA LEU A 20 -5.47 10.83 -6.43
C LEU A 20 -6.68 9.94 -6.79
N LEU A 21 -7.03 8.98 -5.93
CA LEU A 21 -8.04 7.94 -6.23
C LEU A 21 -9.32 8.05 -5.40
N SER A 22 -9.45 9.08 -4.56
CA SER A 22 -10.58 9.31 -3.64
C SER A 22 -11.97 9.25 -4.29
N SER A 23 -12.07 9.61 -5.57
CA SER A 23 -13.33 9.61 -6.32
C SER A 23 -13.82 8.21 -6.71
N SER A 24 -12.93 7.22 -6.71
CA SER A 24 -13.16 5.89 -7.30
C SER A 24 -13.02 4.76 -6.29
N PHE A 25 -12.12 4.90 -5.32
CA PHE A 25 -11.80 3.85 -4.35
C PHE A 25 -11.61 4.41 -2.95
N GLU A 26 -12.00 3.61 -1.95
CA GLU A 26 -11.55 3.78 -0.58
C GLU A 26 -10.18 3.10 -0.43
N ILE A 27 -9.12 3.89 -0.24
CA ILE A 27 -7.74 3.40 -0.13
C ILE A 27 -7.42 3.07 1.34
N LEU A 28 -7.11 1.81 1.59
CA LEU A 28 -6.66 1.28 2.89
C LEU A 28 -5.15 1.04 2.87
N SER A 29 -4.42 1.46 3.89
CA SER A 29 -3.00 1.10 4.10
C SER A 29 -2.87 -0.26 4.82
N LEU A 30 -1.63 -0.74 4.97
CA LEU A 30 -1.35 -1.91 5.81
C LEU A 30 -1.72 -1.65 7.28
N ASP A 31 -1.47 -0.43 7.76
CA ASP A 31 -1.84 -0.01 9.12
C ASP A 31 -3.37 -0.02 9.32
N ASP A 32 -4.15 0.42 8.33
CA ASP A 32 -5.62 0.43 8.42
C ASP A 32 -6.22 -0.98 8.54
N ILE A 33 -5.56 -1.97 7.94
CA ILE A 33 -5.99 -3.38 8.01
C ILE A 33 -5.32 -4.15 9.16
N GLY A 34 -4.49 -3.47 9.97
CA GLY A 34 -3.78 -4.06 11.11
C GLY A 34 -2.67 -5.05 10.72
N PHE A 35 -2.17 -4.99 9.48
CA PHE A 35 -0.99 -5.73 9.07
C PHE A 35 0.23 -4.97 9.58
N ASN A 36 0.97 -5.55 10.53
CA ASN A 36 2.15 -4.94 11.16
C ASN A 36 3.42 -5.79 10.98
N ASP A 37 3.35 -6.82 10.13
CA ASP A 37 4.52 -7.64 9.84
C ASP A 37 5.49 -6.88 8.93
N ASP A 38 6.78 -7.12 9.10
CA ASP A 38 7.79 -6.49 8.27
C ASP A 38 7.67 -6.93 6.79
N ILE A 39 7.71 -5.97 5.88
CA ILE A 39 7.80 -6.24 4.45
C ILE A 39 9.24 -6.64 4.13
N ILE A 40 9.48 -7.92 3.90
CA ILE A 40 10.81 -8.45 3.58
C ILE A 40 11.18 -8.10 2.13
N GLU A 41 12.17 -7.23 1.96
CA GLU A 41 12.75 -6.86 0.66
C GLU A 41 13.99 -7.70 0.33
N ASP A 42 13.80 -8.96 -0.05
CA ASP A 42 14.87 -9.93 -0.33
C ASP A 42 15.17 -10.12 -1.83
N LYS A 43 14.44 -9.43 -2.71
CA LYS A 43 14.63 -9.56 -4.15
C LYS A 43 15.70 -8.62 -4.70
N PRO A 44 16.38 -9.00 -5.81
CA PRO A 44 17.40 -8.17 -6.44
C PRO A 44 16.90 -6.81 -6.96
N THR A 45 15.60 -6.69 -7.27
CA THR A 45 15.04 -5.46 -7.84
C THR A 45 13.82 -4.94 -7.08
N ILE A 46 13.62 -3.62 -7.16
CA ILE A 46 12.44 -2.92 -6.61
C ILE A 46 11.14 -3.50 -7.22
N ILE A 47 11.17 -3.84 -8.51
CA ILE A 47 10.02 -4.38 -9.23
C ILE A 47 9.62 -5.74 -8.63
N GLU A 48 10.59 -6.62 -8.39
CA GLU A 48 10.33 -7.93 -7.80
C GLU A 48 9.82 -7.82 -6.35
N ASN A 49 10.34 -6.89 -5.54
CA ASN A 49 9.81 -6.63 -4.21
C ASN A 49 8.38 -6.08 -4.25
N SER A 50 8.06 -5.22 -5.21
CA SER A 50 6.72 -4.63 -5.38
C SER A 50 5.66 -5.65 -5.82
N ILE A 51 6.05 -6.70 -6.56
CA ILE A 51 5.15 -7.78 -6.96
C ILE A 51 4.92 -8.77 -5.81
N LYS A 52 5.91 -8.91 -4.92
CA LYS A 52 5.84 -9.80 -3.76
C LYS A 52 4.86 -9.29 -2.70
N SER A 53 4.84 -7.98 -2.47
CA SER A 53 4.02 -7.28 -1.47
C SER A 53 2.59 -7.03 -1.92
#